data_AF-A0A3D5GE19-F1
#
_entry.id   AF-A0A3D5GE19-F1
#
_cell.length_a   1.000
_cell.length_b   1.000
_cell.length_c   1.000
_cell.angle_alpha   90.00
_cell.angle_beta   90.00
_cell.angle_gamma   90.00
#
_symmetry.space_group_name_H-M   'P 1'
#
loop_
_entity.id
_entity.type
_entity.pdbx_description
1 polymer ?
#
loop_
_entity_poly.entity_id
_entity_poly.type
_entity_poly.pdbx_seq_one_letter_code
_entity_poly.pdbx_strand_id
1 'polypeptide(L)'
;FDFALGTNQEEGRKPFDFALGTNQEEGIGKNSPTPPLPHSLIEQQMARFQVISACFVAFAHGSNDVGNAVAPLAAIAYIRRTGSFPQSDFSVPLWILVLGGVGIVVGLSIWGKNVIATVGEGIIELQPSGGFCAELATAATVLLASRLGLPVSTSHALVGAVVGVGIVKGWKSVRFQTLLSIGSAWLVTIPIVAGLAATIFGIARSIL
;
A
#
# COMPACT_ATOMS: atom_id res chain seq x y z
N PHE A 1 8.13 -0.70 24.64
CA PHE A 1 9.31 -1.11 25.41
C PHE A 1 10.22 0.10 25.56
N ASP A 2 10.03 0.90 26.61
CA ASP A 2 10.96 0.96 27.75
C ASP A 2 10.30 1.76 28.88
N PHE A 3 10.53 1.33 30.12
CA PHE A 3 9.96 1.84 31.36
C PHE A 3 11.11 2.37 32.21
N ALA A 4 11.12 3.68 32.50
CA ALA A 4 12.03 4.25 33.48
C ALA A 4 11.31 5.30 34.32
N LEU A 5 11.14 4.96 35.60
CA LEU A 5 10.73 5.83 36.70
C LEU A 5 11.81 6.90 36.93
N GLY A 6 11.39 8.17 36.94
CA GLY A 6 12.19 9.31 37.34
C GLY A 6 11.27 10.47 37.63
N THR A 7 10.95 10.65 38.90
CA THR A 7 10.07 11.67 39.47
C THR A 7 10.59 13.08 39.18
N ASN A 8 9.80 13.91 38.50
CA ASN A 8 9.61 15.33 38.79
C ASN A 8 8.36 15.79 38.05
N GLN A 9 7.32 16.13 38.79
CA GLN A 9 6.16 16.83 38.26
C GLN A 9 6.56 18.29 38.00
N GLU A 10 6.58 18.68 36.74
CA GLU A 10 5.91 19.90 36.32
C GLU A 10 5.08 19.61 35.07
N GLU A 11 3.95 20.26 35.05
CA GLU A 11 2.72 19.95 34.34
C GLU A 11 2.72 20.55 32.92
N GLY A 12 2.14 19.83 31.95
CA GLY A 12 1.58 20.50 30.76
C GLY A 12 2.29 20.38 29.40
N ARG A 13 3.02 19.31 29.08
CA ARG A 13 3.44 19.06 27.67
C ARG A 13 3.01 17.66 27.20
N LYS A 14 2.09 17.63 26.24
CA LYS A 14 1.71 16.40 25.51
C LYS A 14 2.94 15.91 24.72
N PRO A 15 3.28 14.61 24.77
CA PRO A 15 4.48 14.10 24.10
C PRO A 15 4.17 13.78 22.65
N PHE A 16 3.95 14.79 21.79
CA PHE A 16 3.93 14.67 20.33
C PHE A 16 4.06 16.06 19.68
N ASP A 17 5.09 16.81 20.06
CA ASP A 17 5.58 17.94 19.26
C ASP A 17 6.68 17.41 18.33
N PHE A 18 6.27 16.88 17.17
CA PHE A 18 7.14 16.78 16.02
C PHE A 18 7.14 18.15 15.34
N ALA A 19 8.23 18.88 15.52
CA ALA A 19 8.43 20.25 15.08
C ALA A 19 8.15 20.44 13.57
N LEU A 20 7.04 21.11 13.26
CA LEU A 20 6.98 21.98 12.07
C LEU A 20 7.54 23.33 12.50
N GLY A 21 8.61 23.76 11.81
CA GLY A 21 9.33 24.98 12.12
C GLY A 21 8.41 26.20 12.17
N THR A 22 8.52 26.92 13.27
CA THR A 22 8.18 28.33 13.39
C THR A 22 8.92 29.12 12.30
N ASN A 23 8.19 29.81 11.41
CA ASN A 23 8.57 31.08 10.76
C ASN A 23 7.52 31.44 9.69
N GLN A 24 6.30 31.81 10.09
CA GLN A 24 5.45 32.71 9.29
C GLN A 24 4.26 33.25 10.09
N GLU A 25 4.54 34.00 11.14
CA GLU A 25 3.59 35.00 11.64
C GLU A 25 4.08 36.38 11.19
N GLU A 26 3.79 36.77 9.95
CA GLU A 26 3.67 38.19 9.61
C GLU A 26 2.89 38.36 8.28
N GLY A 27 1.66 38.86 8.43
CA GLY A 27 0.88 39.58 7.42
C GLY A 27 0.59 38.92 6.07
N ILE A 28 -0.65 38.46 5.85
CA ILE A 28 -1.42 38.62 4.59
C ILE A 28 -2.88 38.12 4.80
N GLY A 29 -3.84 39.04 4.68
CA GLY A 29 -5.20 38.81 4.16
C GLY A 29 -6.22 37.97 4.97
N LYS A 30 -7.17 38.64 5.62
CA LYS A 30 -8.38 38.09 6.28
C LYS A 30 -9.40 37.34 5.38
N ASN A 31 -9.04 36.90 4.16
CA ASN A 31 -9.97 36.30 3.18
C ASN A 31 -9.43 35.03 2.47
N SER A 32 -8.64 34.21 3.15
CA SER A 32 -8.38 32.83 2.71
C SER A 32 -9.29 31.89 3.51
N PRO A 33 -9.99 30.91 2.89
CA PRO A 33 -10.63 29.86 3.65
C PRO A 33 -9.51 29.11 4.37
N THR A 34 -9.44 29.27 5.69
CA THR A 34 -8.64 28.42 6.56
C THR A 34 -8.95 26.97 6.22
N PRO A 35 -7.96 26.09 5.93
CA PRO A 35 -8.24 24.68 5.74
C PRO A 35 -8.97 24.17 6.99
N PRO A 36 -10.10 23.46 6.85
CA PRO A 36 -10.91 23.07 7.99
C PRO A 36 -10.06 22.20 8.91
N LEU A 37 -9.90 22.63 10.17
CA LEU A 37 -9.31 21.82 11.22
C LEU A 37 -10.13 20.52 11.34
N PRO A 38 -9.55 19.39 11.77
CA PRO A 38 -10.34 18.18 12.02
C PRO A 38 -11.31 18.46 13.19
N HIS A 39 -12.55 18.83 12.87
CA HIS A 39 -13.50 19.40 13.83
C HIS A 39 -14.32 18.35 14.63
N SER A 40 -13.94 17.06 14.65
CA SER A 40 -14.58 16.07 15.53
C SER A 40 -13.58 15.17 16.24
N LEU A 41 -13.80 14.94 17.54
CA LEU A 41 -13.04 13.96 18.35
C LEU A 41 -13.07 12.56 17.71
N ILE A 42 -14.13 12.26 16.96
CA ILE A 42 -14.34 10.99 16.25
C ILE A 42 -13.30 10.82 15.14
N GLU A 43 -13.07 11.83 14.29
CA GLU A 43 -12.09 11.75 13.21
C GLU A 43 -10.65 11.65 13.75
N GLN A 44 -10.36 12.32 14.87
CA GLN A 44 -9.04 12.23 15.51
C GLN A 44 -8.79 10.84 16.12
N GLN A 45 -9.83 10.21 16.67
CA GLN A 45 -9.75 8.83 17.16
C GLN A 45 -9.66 7.82 15.99
N MET A 46 -10.41 8.05 14.91
CA MET A 46 -10.32 7.23 13.69
C MET A 46 -8.96 7.31 13.03
N ALA A 47 -8.29 8.48 13.05
CA ALA A 47 -6.91 8.61 12.55
C ALA A 47 -5.93 7.71 13.29
N ARG A 48 -6.11 7.51 14.62
CA ARG A 48 -5.29 6.56 15.39
C ARG A 48 -5.55 5.12 14.97
N PHE A 49 -6.83 4.76 14.77
CA PHE A 49 -7.18 3.44 14.27
C PHE A 49 -6.75 3.20 12.82
N GLN A 50 -6.68 4.26 12.02
CA GLN A 50 -6.23 4.20 10.64
C GLN A 50 -4.77 3.73 10.53
N VAL A 51 -3.91 4.10 11.48
CA VAL A 51 -2.53 3.57 11.50
C VAL A 51 -2.54 2.04 11.65
N ILE A 52 -3.45 1.50 12.47
CA ILE A 52 -3.57 0.05 12.68
C ILE A 52 -4.13 -0.63 11.43
N SER A 53 -5.15 -0.06 10.77
CA SER A 53 -5.67 -0.61 9.52
C SER A 53 -4.64 -0.51 8.37
N ALA A 54 -3.83 0.55 8.33
CA ALA A 54 -2.73 0.67 7.38
C ALA A 54 -1.68 -0.42 7.59
N CYS A 55 -1.32 -0.74 8.83
CA CYS A 55 -0.47 -1.90 9.13
C CYS A 55 -1.12 -3.22 8.66
N PHE A 56 -2.43 -3.37 8.84
CA PHE A 56 -3.15 -4.56 8.41
C PHE A 56 -3.20 -4.70 6.88
N VAL A 57 -3.41 -3.61 6.15
CA VAL A 57 -3.28 -3.57 4.68
C VAL A 57 -1.86 -3.93 4.27
N ALA A 58 -0.83 -3.35 4.91
CA ALA A 58 0.56 -3.65 4.59
C ALA A 58 0.88 -5.15 4.76
N PHE A 59 0.35 -5.78 5.82
CA PHE A 59 0.46 -7.23 6.02
C PHE A 59 -0.26 -8.03 4.93
N ALA A 60 -1.52 -7.69 4.63
CA ALA A 60 -2.29 -8.37 3.58
C ALA A 60 -1.61 -8.24 2.20
N HIS A 61 -1.10 -7.04 1.89
CA HIS A 61 -0.37 -6.76 0.66
C HIS A 61 0.93 -7.55 0.57
N GLY A 62 1.70 -7.63 1.67
CA GLY A 62 2.90 -8.45 1.73
C GLY A 62 2.61 -9.93 1.53
N SER A 63 1.55 -10.45 2.15
CA SER A 63 1.15 -11.86 2.01
C SER A 63 0.75 -12.24 0.58
N ASN A 64 0.11 -11.33 -0.15
CA ASN A 64 -0.30 -11.56 -1.53
C ASN A 64 0.88 -11.37 -2.51
N ASP A 65 1.65 -10.30 -2.33
CA ASP A 65 2.61 -9.87 -3.35
C ASP A 65 3.97 -10.56 -3.22
N VAL A 66 4.31 -11.10 -2.05
CA VAL A 66 5.52 -11.91 -1.90
C VAL A 66 5.50 -13.08 -2.89
N GLY A 67 4.31 -13.68 -3.12
CA GLY A 67 4.11 -14.77 -4.08
C GLY A 67 4.55 -14.40 -5.49
N ASN A 68 4.24 -13.18 -5.94
CA ASN A 68 4.57 -12.70 -7.28
C ASN A 68 6.08 -12.63 -7.53
N ALA A 69 6.85 -12.24 -6.51
CA ALA A 69 8.31 -12.14 -6.60
C ALA A 69 9.02 -13.48 -6.37
N VAL A 70 8.55 -14.27 -5.40
CA VAL A 70 9.25 -15.50 -4.96
C VAL A 70 8.91 -16.71 -5.80
N ALA A 71 7.72 -16.79 -6.43
CA ALA A 71 7.31 -17.97 -7.19
C ALA A 71 8.25 -18.31 -8.36
N PRO A 72 8.69 -17.36 -9.21
CA PRO A 72 9.64 -17.67 -10.28
C PRO A 72 10.99 -18.16 -9.74
N LEU A 73 11.51 -17.51 -8.70
CA LEU A 73 12.78 -17.88 -8.08
C LEU A 73 12.72 -19.26 -7.43
N ALA A 74 11.62 -19.55 -6.74
CA ALA A 74 11.38 -20.84 -6.12
C ALA A 74 11.27 -21.95 -7.17
N ALA A 75 10.59 -21.69 -8.30
CA ALA A 75 10.50 -22.65 -9.40
C ALA A 75 11.89 -22.97 -9.99
N ILE A 76 12.73 -21.95 -10.22
CA ILE A 76 14.11 -22.14 -10.69
C ILE A 76 14.93 -22.97 -9.69
N ALA A 77 14.86 -22.64 -8.40
CA ALA A 77 15.58 -23.36 -7.35
C ALA A 77 15.16 -24.83 -7.26
N TYR A 78 13.88 -25.12 -7.48
CA TYR A 78 13.35 -26.49 -7.51
C TYR A 78 13.83 -27.27 -8.73
N ILE A 79 13.70 -26.71 -9.94
CA ILE A 79 14.15 -27.35 -11.18
C ILE A 79 15.65 -27.65 -11.10
N ARG A 80 16.45 -26.75 -10.51
CA ARG A 80 17.89 -26.96 -10.32
C ARG A 80 18.23 -28.14 -9.40
N ARG A 81 17.35 -28.50 -8.46
CA ARG A 81 17.56 -29.60 -7.51
C ARG A 81 16.99 -30.93 -8.00
N THR A 82 15.80 -30.90 -8.59
CA THR A 82 15.03 -32.10 -8.93
C THR A 82 15.10 -32.45 -10.42
N GLY A 83 15.50 -31.50 -11.28
CA GLY A 83 15.54 -31.69 -12.74
C GLY A 83 14.16 -31.69 -13.43
N SER A 84 13.08 -31.53 -12.67
CA SER A 84 11.70 -31.51 -13.17
C SER A 84 10.91 -30.34 -12.60
N PHE A 85 9.86 -29.92 -13.30
CA PHE A 85 8.94 -28.90 -12.82
C PHE A 85 7.97 -29.50 -11.79
N PRO A 86 7.67 -28.81 -10.67
CA PRO A 86 6.78 -29.34 -9.65
C PRO A 86 5.36 -29.53 -10.21
N GLN A 87 4.86 -30.79 -10.17
CA GLN A 87 3.53 -31.17 -10.67
C GLN A 87 2.45 -31.12 -9.58
N SER A 88 2.83 -31.12 -8.30
CA SER A 88 1.95 -31.00 -7.13
C SER A 88 2.72 -30.46 -5.91
N ASP A 89 1.98 -30.05 -4.87
CA ASP A 89 2.42 -29.49 -3.57
C ASP A 89 3.82 -28.87 -3.58
N PHE A 90 3.86 -27.64 -4.08
CA PHE A 90 5.08 -26.84 -4.15
C PHE A 90 5.32 -26.08 -2.85
N SER A 91 6.21 -26.61 -2.01
CA SER A 91 6.64 -25.91 -0.79
C SER A 91 7.77 -24.93 -1.10
N VAL A 92 7.52 -23.64 -0.87
CA VAL A 92 8.53 -22.59 -1.05
C VAL A 92 9.48 -22.57 0.15
N PRO A 93 10.81 -22.71 -0.05
CA PRO A 93 11.78 -22.61 1.04
C PRO A 93 11.72 -21.26 1.76
N LEU A 94 11.83 -21.28 3.09
CA LEU A 94 11.73 -20.08 3.94
C LEU A 94 12.76 -18.98 3.57
N TRP A 95 13.97 -19.35 3.15
CA TRP A 95 14.98 -18.37 2.76
C TRP A 95 14.57 -17.55 1.53
N ILE A 96 13.79 -18.11 0.59
CA ILE A 96 13.27 -17.39 -0.59
C ILE A 96 12.19 -16.41 -0.13
N LEU A 97 11.33 -16.82 0.82
CA LEU A 97 10.31 -15.95 1.41
C LEU A 97 10.94 -14.77 2.15
N VAL A 98 11.99 -15.02 2.94
CA VAL A 98 12.75 -13.96 3.63
C VAL A 98 13.37 -12.99 2.63
N LEU A 99 13.99 -13.51 1.56
CA LEU A 99 14.55 -12.67 0.49
C LEU A 99 13.48 -11.78 -0.15
N GLY A 100 12.31 -12.35 -0.47
CA GLY A 100 11.17 -11.61 -1.02
C GLY A 100 10.68 -10.51 -0.08
N GLY A 101 10.52 -10.83 1.21
CA GLY A 101 10.09 -9.86 2.23
C GLY A 101 11.08 -8.71 2.39
N VAL A 102 12.37 -9.00 2.48
CA VAL A 102 13.43 -7.97 2.55
C VAL A 102 13.42 -7.10 1.29
N GLY A 103 13.28 -7.70 0.10
CA GLY A 103 13.18 -6.98 -1.17
C GLY A 103 12.03 -5.98 -1.21
N ILE A 104 10.84 -6.38 -0.73
CA ILE A 104 9.66 -5.50 -0.63
C ILE A 104 9.96 -4.31 0.30
N VAL A 105 10.51 -4.57 1.49
CA VAL A 105 10.83 -3.51 2.47
C VAL A 105 11.85 -2.51 1.92
N VAL A 106 12.91 -3.01 1.28
CA VAL A 106 13.95 -2.17 0.67
C VAL A 106 13.37 -1.35 -0.50
N GLY A 107 12.59 -1.98 -1.38
CA GLY A 107 11.96 -1.28 -2.51
C GLY A 107 11.02 -0.15 -2.06
N LEU A 108 10.17 -0.41 -1.06
CA LEU A 108 9.31 0.59 -0.45
C LEU A 108 10.10 1.71 0.23
N SER A 109 11.22 1.40 0.87
CA SER A 109 12.06 2.40 1.55
C SER A 109 12.71 3.38 0.56
N ILE A 110 13.09 2.92 -0.64
CA ILE A 110 13.76 3.76 -1.65
C ILE A 110 12.74 4.56 -2.47
N TRP A 111 11.64 3.94 -2.91
CA TRP A 111 10.73 4.53 -3.91
C TRP A 111 9.27 4.68 -3.45
N GLY A 112 8.91 4.17 -2.27
CA GLY A 112 7.53 4.14 -1.80
C GLY A 112 6.89 5.52 -1.66
N LYS A 113 7.68 6.55 -1.33
CA LYS A 113 7.20 7.93 -1.16
C LYS A 113 6.45 8.48 -2.40
N ASN A 114 6.90 8.16 -3.61
CA ASN A 114 6.27 8.64 -4.84
C ASN A 114 4.94 7.92 -5.12
N VAL A 115 4.86 6.64 -4.75
CA VAL A 115 3.65 5.82 -4.91
C VAL A 115 2.58 6.27 -3.91
N ILE A 116 2.96 6.51 -2.66
CA ILE A 116 2.06 6.98 -1.60
C ILE A 116 1.43 8.33 -1.97
N ALA A 117 2.22 9.26 -2.51
CA ALA A 117 1.72 10.57 -2.93
C ALA A 117 0.65 10.47 -4.03
N THR A 118 0.84 9.58 -5.00
CA THR A 118 -0.09 9.41 -6.13
C THR A 118 -1.44 8.82 -5.70
N VAL A 119 -1.41 7.88 -4.75
CA VAL A 119 -2.63 7.23 -4.22
C VAL A 119 -3.37 8.14 -3.23
N GLY A 120 -2.64 8.88 -2.40
CA GLY A 120 -3.21 9.73 -1.35
C GLY A 120 -3.98 10.95 -1.85
N GLU A 121 -3.56 11.54 -2.98
CA GLU A 121 -4.15 12.80 -3.48
C GLU A 121 -4.95 12.64 -4.79
N GLY A 122 -4.82 11.49 -5.47
CA GLY A 122 -5.31 11.32 -6.84
C GLY A 122 -6.82 11.05 -6.98
N ILE A 123 -7.43 10.28 -6.07
CA ILE A 123 -8.74 9.64 -6.30
C ILE A 123 -9.88 10.40 -5.61
N ILE A 124 -9.81 10.58 -4.30
CA ILE A 124 -10.76 11.37 -3.48
C ILE A 124 -10.04 11.91 -2.23
N GLU A 125 -10.50 13.03 -1.69
CA GLU A 125 -10.06 13.49 -0.36
C GLU A 125 -10.71 12.64 0.73
N LEU A 126 -9.91 11.78 1.37
CA LEU A 126 -10.37 10.88 2.43
C LEU A 126 -10.28 11.57 3.79
N GLN A 127 -11.39 11.53 4.53
CA GLN A 127 -11.36 11.74 5.98
C GLN A 127 -10.88 10.45 6.65
N PRO A 128 -10.23 10.52 7.82
CA PRO A 128 -9.70 9.35 8.52
C PRO A 128 -10.66 8.17 8.68
N SER A 129 -11.94 8.44 8.98
CA SER A 129 -12.99 7.42 9.05
C SER A 129 -13.20 6.68 7.72
N GLY A 130 -13.19 7.40 6.60
CA GLY A 130 -13.30 6.83 5.27
C GLY A 130 -12.05 6.04 4.86
N GLY A 131 -10.86 6.53 5.24
CA GLY A 131 -9.60 5.84 5.03
C GLY A 131 -9.55 4.50 5.77
N PHE A 132 -9.91 4.50 7.05
CA PHE A 132 -10.00 3.29 7.88
C PHE A 132 -10.94 2.24 7.26
N CYS A 133 -12.14 2.64 6.82
CA CYS A 133 -13.09 1.73 6.18
C CYS A 133 -12.56 1.16 4.86
N ALA A 134 -11.95 2.00 4.02
CA ALA A 134 -11.37 1.56 2.75
C ALA A 134 -10.22 0.57 2.99
N GLU A 135 -9.30 0.89 3.90
CA GLU A 135 -8.17 0.04 4.26
C GLU A 135 -8.64 -1.32 4.82
N LEU A 136 -9.62 -1.33 5.72
CA LEU A 136 -10.15 -2.56 6.29
C LEU A 136 -10.82 -3.44 5.22
N ALA A 137 -11.62 -2.85 4.33
CA ALA A 137 -12.27 -3.56 3.23
C ALA A 137 -11.25 -4.16 2.26
N THR A 138 -10.20 -3.40 1.91
CA THR A 138 -9.10 -3.88 1.09
C THR A 138 -8.34 -5.02 1.77
N ALA A 139 -7.92 -4.84 3.03
CA ALA A 139 -7.17 -5.85 3.76
C ALA A 139 -7.96 -7.16 3.94
N ALA A 140 -9.25 -7.06 4.29
CA ALA A 140 -10.12 -8.22 4.42
C ALA A 140 -10.26 -8.97 3.09
N THR A 141 -10.50 -8.26 2.00
CA THR A 141 -10.66 -8.85 0.65
C THR A 141 -9.38 -9.55 0.20
N VAL A 142 -8.23 -8.88 0.34
CA VAL A 142 -6.93 -9.42 -0.07
C VAL A 142 -6.57 -10.63 0.79
N LEU A 143 -6.74 -10.54 2.12
CA LEU A 143 -6.38 -11.63 3.02
C LEU A 143 -7.26 -12.87 2.81
N LEU A 144 -8.57 -12.68 2.56
CA LEU A 144 -9.47 -13.77 2.21
C LEU A 144 -9.04 -14.45 0.90
N ALA A 145 -8.72 -13.67 -0.13
CA ALA A 145 -8.23 -14.22 -1.39
C ALA A 145 -6.89 -14.96 -1.22
N SER A 146 -5.94 -14.38 -0.46
CA SER A 146 -4.66 -15.03 -0.15
C SER A 146 -4.84 -16.33 0.62
N ARG A 147 -5.82 -16.41 1.53
CA ARG A 147 -6.16 -17.64 2.26
C ARG A 147 -6.76 -18.72 1.36
N LEU A 148 -7.45 -18.33 0.30
CA LEU A 148 -7.97 -19.23 -0.73
C LEU A 148 -6.91 -19.57 -1.80
N GLY A 149 -5.70 -19.02 -1.72
CA GLY A 149 -4.65 -19.21 -2.72
C GLY A 149 -4.93 -18.53 -4.07
N LEU A 150 -5.86 -17.58 -4.10
CA LEU A 150 -6.23 -16.87 -5.33
C LEU A 150 -5.31 -15.66 -5.52
N PRO A 151 -4.63 -15.54 -6.68
CA PRO A 151 -3.86 -14.35 -6.99
C PRO A 151 -4.81 -13.19 -7.27
N VAL A 152 -4.78 -12.16 -6.42
CA VAL A 152 -5.60 -10.96 -6.58
C VAL A 152 -4.74 -9.71 -6.75
N SER A 153 -5.28 -8.69 -7.40
CA SER A 153 -4.63 -7.39 -7.51
C SER A 153 -5.03 -6.51 -6.33
N THR A 154 -4.07 -6.24 -5.44
CA THR A 154 -4.22 -5.34 -4.29
C THR A 154 -4.58 -3.92 -4.73
N SER A 155 -3.99 -3.43 -5.84
CA SER A 155 -4.29 -2.11 -6.40
C SER A 155 -5.76 -1.97 -6.79
N HIS A 156 -6.36 -2.98 -7.43
CA HIS A 156 -7.78 -2.95 -7.76
C HIS A 156 -8.67 -3.02 -6.52
N ALA A 157 -8.28 -3.83 -5.53
CA ALA A 157 -9.00 -3.92 -4.26
C ALA A 157 -8.98 -2.58 -3.48
N LEU A 158 -7.85 -1.87 -3.50
CA LEU A 158 -7.72 -0.55 -2.88
C LEU A 158 -8.52 0.51 -3.61
N VAL A 159 -8.35 0.63 -4.93
CA VAL A 159 -9.09 1.60 -5.75
C VAL A 159 -10.59 1.35 -5.65
N GLY A 160 -11.03 0.08 -5.70
CA GLY A 160 -12.43 -0.29 -5.54
C GLY A 160 -13.01 0.09 -4.17
N ALA A 161 -12.27 -0.15 -3.08
CA ALA A 161 -12.69 0.23 -1.74
C ALA A 161 -12.80 1.76 -1.58
N VAL A 162 -11.83 2.50 -2.11
CA VAL A 162 -11.82 3.98 -2.10
C VAL A 162 -13.00 4.54 -2.92
N VAL A 163 -13.26 3.99 -4.11
CA VAL A 163 -14.42 4.37 -4.93
C VAL A 163 -15.72 4.04 -4.22
N GLY A 164 -15.81 2.88 -3.54
CA GLY A 164 -16.97 2.51 -2.74
C GLY A 164 -17.28 3.52 -1.63
N VAL A 165 -16.25 3.95 -0.87
CA VAL A 165 -16.38 5.01 0.14
C VAL A 165 -16.78 6.34 -0.50
N GLY A 166 -16.22 6.67 -1.66
CA GLY A 166 -16.54 7.88 -2.42
C GLY A 166 -18.00 7.93 -2.89
N ILE A 167 -18.55 6.81 -3.36
CA ILE A 167 -19.95 6.71 -3.79
C ILE A 167 -20.91 6.97 -2.62
N VAL A 168 -20.60 6.47 -1.42
CA VAL A 168 -21.40 6.71 -0.20
C VAL A 168 -21.40 8.19 0.19
N LYS A 169 -20.28 8.90 0.00
CA LYS A 169 -20.19 10.36 0.21
C LYS A 169 -20.85 11.18 -0.91
N GLY A 170 -21.06 10.57 -2.06
CA GLY A 170 -21.76 11.15 -3.22
C GLY A 170 -20.97 10.98 -4.51
N TRP A 171 -21.66 10.63 -5.60
CA TRP A 171 -21.07 10.35 -6.92
C TRP A 171 -20.16 11.45 -7.47
N LYS A 172 -20.45 12.72 -7.17
CA LYS A 172 -19.65 13.87 -7.61
C LYS A 172 -18.33 14.03 -6.86
N SER A 173 -18.15 13.34 -5.74
CA SER A 173 -16.91 13.37 -4.95
C SER A 173 -15.80 12.55 -5.59
N VAL A 174 -16.13 11.62 -6.50
CA VAL A 174 -15.16 10.73 -7.16
C VAL A 174 -14.59 11.38 -8.41
N ARG A 175 -13.27 11.50 -8.48
CA ARG A 175 -12.58 12.03 -9.68
C ARG A 175 -12.46 10.94 -10.76
N PHE A 176 -13.52 10.78 -11.56
CA PHE A 176 -13.57 9.77 -12.63
C PHE A 176 -12.42 9.89 -13.65
N GLN A 177 -11.94 11.10 -13.92
CA GLN A 177 -10.79 11.29 -14.81
C GLN A 177 -9.53 10.58 -14.28
N THR A 178 -9.26 10.68 -12.98
CA THR A 178 -8.13 9.97 -12.37
C THR A 178 -8.35 8.46 -12.40
N LEU A 179 -9.58 8.00 -12.13
CA LEU A 179 -9.93 6.59 -12.19
C LEU A 179 -9.69 6.00 -13.59
N LEU A 180 -10.10 6.72 -14.64
CA LEU A 180 -9.84 6.32 -16.03
C LEU A 180 -8.36 6.34 -16.38
N SER A 181 -7.59 7.32 -15.88
CA SER A 181 -6.14 7.36 -16.07
C SER A 181 -5.42 6.18 -15.41
N ILE A 182 -5.89 5.76 -14.23
CA ILE A 182 -5.36 4.57 -13.54
C ILE A 182 -5.75 3.31 -14.33
N GLY A 183 -7.01 3.21 -14.75
CA GLY A 183 -7.50 2.08 -15.53
C GLY A 183 -6.79 1.91 -16.87
N SER A 184 -6.51 3.01 -17.58
CA SER A 184 -5.74 2.96 -18.84
C SER A 184 -4.29 2.53 -18.61
N ALA A 185 -3.66 2.96 -17.51
CA ALA A 185 -2.33 2.51 -17.13
C ALA A 185 -2.28 0.99 -16.88
N TRP A 186 -3.30 0.41 -16.25
CA TRP A 186 -3.39 -1.06 -16.08
C TRP A 186 -3.50 -1.80 -17.41
N LEU A 187 -4.29 -1.27 -18.35
CA LEU A 187 -4.46 -1.91 -19.66
C LEU A 187 -3.18 -1.83 -20.52
N VAL A 188 -2.41 -0.75 -20.39
CA VAL A 188 -1.15 -0.54 -21.12
C VAL A 188 0.02 -1.31 -20.50
N THR A 189 0.05 -1.48 -19.19
CA THR A 189 1.16 -2.18 -18.51
C THR A 189 1.22 -3.67 -18.85
N ILE A 190 0.08 -4.35 -18.98
CA ILE A 190 0.02 -5.78 -19.33
C ILE A 190 0.74 -6.11 -20.66
N PRO A 191 0.41 -5.50 -21.81
CA PRO A 191 1.06 -5.83 -23.08
C PRO A 191 2.53 -5.43 -23.11
N ILE A 192 2.91 -4.34 -22.44
CA ILE A 192 4.31 -3.91 -22.37
C ILE A 192 5.14 -4.94 -21.60
N VAL A 193 4.68 -5.37 -20.42
CA VAL A 193 5.38 -6.36 -19.61
C VAL A 193 5.45 -7.71 -20.33
N ALA A 194 4.36 -8.14 -20.97
CA ALA A 194 4.33 -9.37 -21.76
C ALA A 194 5.30 -9.32 -22.95
N GLY A 195 5.34 -8.20 -23.68
CA GLY A 195 6.26 -7.98 -24.79
C GLY A 195 7.72 -8.02 -24.35
N LEU A 196 8.07 -7.29 -23.27
CA LEU A 196 9.41 -7.30 -22.70
C LEU A 196 9.84 -8.70 -22.26
N ALA A 197 8.97 -9.43 -21.55
CA ALA A 197 9.25 -10.79 -21.12
C ALA A 197 9.49 -11.73 -22.31
N ALA A 198 8.66 -11.64 -23.37
CA ALA A 198 8.81 -12.42 -24.58
C ALA A 198 10.11 -12.10 -25.32
N THR A 199 10.50 -10.82 -25.42
CA THR A 199 11.76 -10.39 -26.05
C THR A 199 12.97 -10.90 -25.26
N ILE A 200 12.99 -10.73 -23.94
CA ILE A 200 14.10 -11.20 -23.10
C ILE A 200 14.25 -12.72 -23.20
N PHE A 201 13.14 -13.46 -23.12
CA PHE A 201 13.14 -14.91 -23.26
C PHE A 201 13.62 -15.35 -24.65
N GLY A 202 13.18 -14.66 -25.71
CA GLY A 202 13.61 -14.91 -27.08
C GLY A 202 15.13 -14.76 -27.24
N ILE A 203 15.70 -13.67 -26.72
CA ILE A 203 17.14 -13.43 -26.75
C ILE A 203 17.89 -14.51 -25.95
N ALA A 204 17.45 -14.81 -24.72
CA ALA A 204 18.08 -15.82 -23.89
C ALA A 204 18.07 -17.20 -24.57
N ARG A 205 16.96 -17.56 -25.22
CA ARG A 205 16.82 -18.81 -25.99
C ARG A 205 17.70 -18.85 -27.24
N SER A 206 18.00 -17.72 -27.86
CA SER A 206 18.89 -17.68 -29.03
C SER A 206 20.37 -17.85 -28.66
N ILE A 207 20.74 -17.60 -27.40
CA ILE A 207 22.13 -17.70 -26.89
C ILE A 207 22.43 -19.07 -26.27
N LEU A 208 21.44 -19.70 -25.62
CA LEU A 208 21.52 -21.03 -24.99
C LEU A 208 21.26 -22.16 -25.98
#